data_AF-A0AAW1KLK4-F1
#
_entry.id   AF-A0AAW1KLK4-F1
#
_cell.length_a   1.000
_cell.length_b   1.000
_cell.length_c   1.000
_cell.angle_alpha   90.00
_cell.angle_beta   90.00
_cell.angle_gamma   90.00
#
_symmetry.space_group_name_H-M   'P 1'
#
loop_
_entity.id
_entity.type
_entity.pdbx_description
1 polymer ?
#
loop_
_entity_poly.entity_id
_entity_poly.type
_entity_poly.pdbx_seq_one_letter_code
_entity_poly.pdbx_strand_id
1 'polypeptide(L)'
;MPRKKLKYISKDIRKRWDRNAMERTITAVRDNVMGTLKTSKTYNVPRSTLQRLAKKPEAPRKAAQTLLGRKTVLGEELETELVNYILEMESKFYGLTRKDMRQMAYTLATRNDIDNPFKPPFHLC
;
A
#
# COMPACT_ATOMS: atom_id res chain seq x y z
N MET A 1 18.54 28.81 -22.00
CA MET A 1 18.52 27.57 -22.80
C MET A 1 17.54 26.57 -22.20
N PRO A 2 16.62 25.95 -22.97
CA PRO A 2 15.67 24.99 -22.42
C PRO A 2 16.40 23.69 -22.03
N ARG A 3 16.32 23.30 -20.76
CA ARG A 3 16.90 22.03 -20.26
C ARG A 3 16.17 20.85 -20.91
N LYS A 4 16.90 20.02 -21.65
CA LYS A 4 16.41 18.72 -22.14
C LYS A 4 15.98 17.87 -20.94
N LYS A 5 14.67 17.65 -20.78
CA LYS A 5 14.14 16.75 -19.74
C LYS A 5 14.47 15.32 -20.13
N LEU A 6 15.47 14.73 -19.48
CA LEU A 6 15.75 13.29 -19.58
C LEU A 6 14.52 12.52 -19.08
N LYS A 7 14.00 11.59 -19.88
CA LYS A 7 12.97 10.65 -19.42
C LYS A 7 13.55 9.80 -18.31
N TYR A 8 12.94 9.85 -17.13
CA TYR A 8 13.33 9.00 -16.00
C TYR A 8 13.04 7.53 -16.34
N ILE A 9 14.07 6.69 -16.32
CA ILE A 9 13.96 5.24 -16.41
C ILE A 9 13.93 4.73 -14.97
N SER A 10 12.89 3.99 -14.59
CA SER A 10 12.79 3.45 -13.23
C SER A 10 13.92 2.47 -12.97
N LYS A 11 14.88 2.88 -12.14
CA LYS A 11 15.90 1.98 -11.61
C LYS A 11 15.22 1.07 -10.58
N ASP A 12 15.07 -0.19 -10.96
CA ASP A 12 14.66 -1.36 -10.17
C ASP A 12 13.20 -1.53 -9.72
N ILE A 13 12.76 -2.79 -9.80
CA ILE A 13 11.59 -3.31 -9.11
C ILE A 13 11.89 -3.25 -7.60
N ARG A 14 11.07 -2.54 -6.84
CA ARG A 14 11.22 -2.40 -5.38
C ARG A 14 10.80 -3.70 -4.67
N LYS A 15 11.32 -3.92 -3.45
CA LYS A 15 10.93 -5.04 -2.57
C LYS A 15 11.19 -6.45 -3.17
N ARG A 16 12.38 -6.67 -3.74
CA ARG A 16 12.80 -7.98 -4.33
C ARG A 16 13.12 -9.08 -3.30
N TRP A 17 13.10 -8.78 -2.01
CA TRP A 17 13.42 -9.76 -0.96
C TRP A 17 12.24 -10.70 -0.71
N ASP A 18 12.56 -11.93 -0.32
CA ASP A 18 11.54 -12.93 0.01
C ASP A 18 10.77 -12.56 1.28
N ARG A 19 9.45 -12.70 1.23
CA ARG A 19 8.54 -12.31 2.32
C ARG A 19 8.71 -13.23 3.53
N ASN A 20 8.85 -14.53 3.31
CA ASN A 20 9.00 -15.51 4.38
C ASN A 20 10.36 -15.37 5.06
N ALA A 21 11.43 -15.17 4.27
CA ALA A 21 12.76 -14.85 4.80
C ALA A 21 12.72 -13.59 5.66
N MET A 22 12.11 -12.51 5.18
CA MET A 22 12.01 -11.27 5.95
C MET A 22 11.23 -11.45 7.26
N GLU A 23 10.12 -12.19 7.25
CA GLU A 23 9.36 -12.51 8.47
C GLU A 23 10.22 -13.23 9.51
N ARG A 24 10.93 -14.29 9.10
CA ARG A 24 11.87 -15.03 9.97
C ARG A 24 13.01 -14.16 10.48
N THR A 25 13.50 -13.22 9.67
CA THR A 25 14.56 -12.31 10.10
C THR A 25 14.06 -11.31 11.14
N ILE A 26 12.80 -10.87 11.04
CA ILE A 26 12.19 -9.95 11.99
C ILE A 26 11.96 -10.64 13.34
N THR A 27 11.47 -11.88 13.35
CA THR A 27 11.32 -12.66 14.59
C THR A 27 12.66 -12.86 15.27
N ALA A 28 13.66 -13.37 14.55
CA ALA A 28 14.99 -13.64 15.10
C ALA A 28 15.70 -12.39 15.68
N VAL A 29 15.43 -11.20 15.13
CA VAL A 29 15.96 -9.94 15.65
C VAL A 29 15.20 -9.46 16.88
N ARG A 30 13.86 -9.62 16.92
CA ARG A 30 13.05 -9.23 18.08
C ARG A 30 13.26 -10.15 19.28
N ASP A 31 13.45 -11.43 19.01
CA ASP A 31 13.72 -12.46 20.02
C ASP A 31 15.19 -12.42 20.51
N ASN A 32 15.99 -11.46 20.02
CA ASN A 32 17.42 -11.30 20.31
C ASN A 32 18.29 -12.54 20.03
N VAL A 33 17.82 -13.49 19.21
CA VAL A 33 18.56 -14.70 18.83
C VAL A 33 19.77 -14.34 17.95
N MET A 34 19.61 -13.37 17.04
CA MET A 34 20.70 -12.92 16.17
C MET A 34 20.64 -11.40 15.93
N GLY A 35 21.83 -10.77 15.94
CA GLY A 35 21.97 -9.36 15.60
C GLY A 35 21.69 -9.07 14.11
N THR A 36 21.19 -7.86 13.83
CA THR A 36 20.73 -7.43 12.50
C THR A 36 21.71 -7.67 11.34
N LEU A 37 23.02 -7.56 11.60
CA LEU A 37 24.05 -7.82 10.58
C LEU A 37 24.16 -9.30 10.23
N LYS A 38 24.16 -10.17 11.25
CA LYS A 38 24.27 -11.63 11.07
C LYS A 38 23.05 -12.15 10.33
N THR A 39 21.86 -11.78 10.79
CA THR A 39 20.58 -12.18 10.19
C THR A 39 20.46 -11.71 8.73
N SER A 40 20.88 -10.49 8.42
CA SER A 40 20.88 -9.97 7.05
C SER A 40 21.73 -10.81 6.09
N LYS A 41 22.93 -11.23 6.53
CA LYS A 41 23.82 -12.08 5.73
C LYS A 41 23.29 -13.50 5.56
N THR A 42 22.75 -14.09 6.63
CA THR A 42 22.25 -15.47 6.61
C THR A 42 21.05 -15.65 5.68
N TYR A 43 20.10 -14.70 5.70
CA TYR A 43 18.86 -14.80 4.93
C TYR A 43 18.86 -13.96 3.65
N ASN A 44 20.01 -13.38 3.28
CA ASN A 44 20.18 -12.53 2.10
C ASN A 44 19.12 -11.40 2.00
N VAL A 45 18.82 -10.76 3.12
CA VAL A 45 17.86 -9.64 3.17
C VAL A 45 18.58 -8.30 3.38
N PRO A 46 18.08 -7.17 2.85
CA PRO A 46 18.73 -5.87 3.04
C PRO A 46 18.71 -5.42 4.51
N ARG A 47 19.89 -5.20 5.09
CA ARG A 47 20.07 -4.81 6.51
C ARG A 47 19.27 -3.58 6.92
N SER A 48 19.30 -2.52 6.12
CA SER A 48 18.58 -1.27 6.42
C SER A 48 17.07 -1.47 6.47
N THR A 49 16.54 -2.32 5.58
CA THR A 49 15.12 -2.66 5.56
C THR A 49 14.76 -3.50 6.78
N LEU A 50 15.57 -4.51 7.10
CA LEU A 50 15.39 -5.34 8.29
C LEU A 50 15.37 -4.49 9.57
N GLN A 51 16.34 -3.59 9.75
CA GLN A 51 16.39 -2.70 10.91
C GLN A 51 15.14 -1.81 11.02
N ARG A 52 14.67 -1.25 9.90
CA ARG A 52 13.46 -0.44 9.86
C ARG A 52 12.21 -1.26 10.21
N LEU A 53 12.10 -2.48 9.70
CA LEU A 53 10.94 -3.35 9.92
C LEU A 53 10.92 -3.95 11.34
N ALA A 54 12.07 -4.33 11.88
CA ALA A 54 12.19 -4.87 13.23
C ALA A 54 11.74 -3.88 14.31
N LYS A 55 12.00 -2.58 14.10
CA LYS A 55 11.56 -1.49 15.00
C LYS A 55 10.05 -1.23 15.00
N LYS A 56 9.30 -1.71 14.00
CA LYS A 56 7.84 -1.53 13.99
C LYS A 56 7.22 -2.39 15.09
N PRO A 57 6.15 -1.94 15.77
CA PRO A 57 5.46 -2.73 16.78
C PRO A 57 4.54 -3.82 16.18
N GLU A 58 4.24 -3.73 14.87
CA GLU A 58 3.35 -4.66 14.17
C GLU A 58 3.86 -6.11 14.19
N ALA A 59 2.96 -7.09 14.06
CA ALA A 59 3.33 -8.50 13.92
C ALA A 59 4.36 -8.72 12.78
N PRO A 60 5.33 -9.66 12.92
CA PRO A 60 6.38 -9.89 11.93
C PRO A 60 5.85 -10.11 10.51
N ARG A 61 4.75 -10.87 10.39
CA ARG A 61 4.02 -11.08 9.13
C ARG A 61 3.52 -9.79 8.49
N LYS A 62 2.86 -8.92 9.26
CA LYS A 62 2.36 -7.61 8.79
C LYS A 62 3.53 -6.68 8.43
N ALA A 63 4.59 -6.66 9.24
CA ALA A 63 5.79 -5.88 8.97
C ALA A 63 6.49 -6.29 7.65
N ALA A 64 6.59 -7.60 7.37
CA ALA A 64 7.10 -8.10 6.08
C ALA A 64 6.17 -7.76 4.91
N GLN A 65 4.86 -7.72 5.14
CA GLN A 65 3.87 -7.40 4.11
C GLN A 65 3.64 -5.91 3.89
N THR A 66 4.39 -5.03 4.57
CA THR A 66 4.27 -3.57 4.44
C THR A 66 4.14 -3.09 2.99
N LEU A 67 3.03 -2.41 2.73
CA LEU A 67 2.75 -1.76 1.44
C LEU A 67 3.67 -0.55 1.26
N LEU A 68 4.14 -0.36 0.04
CA LEU A 68 4.91 0.82 -0.33
C LEU A 68 3.94 1.88 -0.84
N GLY A 69 4.03 3.10 -0.33
CA GLY A 69 3.26 4.24 -0.83
C GLY A 69 2.44 4.93 0.25
N ARG A 70 1.46 5.74 -0.20
CA ARG A 70 0.51 6.41 0.67
C ARG A 70 -0.47 5.37 1.23
N LYS A 71 -0.93 5.60 2.46
CA LYS A 71 -2.02 4.83 3.04
C LYS A 71 -3.33 5.14 2.28
N THR A 72 -4.25 4.20 2.34
CA THR A 72 -5.61 4.36 1.84
C THR A 72 -6.32 5.46 2.62
N VAL A 73 -7.19 6.22 1.94
CA VAL A 73 -7.92 7.36 2.55
C VAL A 73 -9.18 6.88 3.26
N LEU A 74 -9.91 5.95 2.63
CA LEU A 74 -11.17 5.41 3.15
C LEU A 74 -10.96 4.31 4.21
N GLY A 75 -9.77 3.71 4.27
CA GLY A 75 -9.51 2.53 5.11
C GLY A 75 -9.93 1.22 4.44
N GLU A 76 -9.51 0.10 5.01
CA GLU A 76 -9.68 -1.24 4.41
C GLU A 76 -11.14 -1.70 4.40
N GLU A 77 -11.90 -1.39 5.45
CA GLU A 77 -13.31 -1.78 5.60
C GLU A 77 -14.20 -1.12 4.55
N LEU A 78 -14.15 0.21 4.47
CA LEU A 78 -14.91 0.99 3.50
C LEU A 78 -14.51 0.72 2.05
N GLU A 79 -13.22 0.46 1.78
CA GLU A 79 -12.79 0.04 0.45
C GLU A 79 -13.34 -1.34 0.07
N THR A 80 -13.42 -2.26 1.02
CA THR A 80 -13.99 -3.60 0.78
C THR A 80 -15.48 -3.52 0.48
N GLU A 81 -16.23 -2.72 1.23
CA GLU A 81 -17.65 -2.48 0.99
C GLU A 81 -17.87 -1.85 -0.40
N LEU A 82 -17.09 -0.83 -0.74
CA LEU A 82 -17.17 -0.17 -2.05
C LEU A 82 -16.86 -1.14 -3.21
N VAL A 83 -15.86 -2.01 -3.05
CA VAL A 83 -15.53 -3.02 -4.07
C VAL A 83 -16.66 -4.03 -4.24
N ASN A 84 -17.22 -4.55 -3.15
CA ASN A 84 -18.33 -5.48 -3.21
C ASN A 84 -19.54 -4.86 -3.91
N TYR A 85 -19.87 -3.62 -3.58
CA TYR A 85 -20.95 -2.87 -4.21
C TYR A 85 -20.75 -2.69 -5.73
N ILE A 86 -19.53 -2.34 -6.16
CA ILE A 86 -19.18 -2.19 -7.57
C ILE A 86 -19.35 -3.52 -8.33
N LEU A 87 -18.88 -4.63 -7.75
CA LEU A 87 -19.00 -5.96 -8.36
C LEU A 87 -20.47 -6.40 -8.48
N GLU A 88 -21.28 -6.12 -7.46
CA GLU A 88 -22.72 -6.38 -7.51
C GLU A 88 -23.42 -5.55 -8.59
N MET A 89 -23.07 -4.27 -8.73
CA MET A 89 -23.63 -3.42 -9.77
C MET A 89 -23.22 -3.87 -11.18
N GLU A 90 -21.98 -4.27 -11.36
CA GLU A 90 -21.50 -4.82 -12.63
C GLU A 90 -22.28 -6.10 -12.99
N SER A 91 -22.54 -6.97 -12.01
CA SER A 91 -23.33 -8.20 -12.22
C SER A 91 -24.79 -7.93 -12.65
N LYS A 92 -25.34 -6.77 -12.26
CA LYS A 92 -26.68 -6.31 -12.64
C LYS A 92 -26.69 -5.55 -13.97
N PHE A 93 -25.59 -5.61 -14.73
CA PHE A 93 -25.39 -4.96 -16.03
C PHE A 93 -25.47 -3.42 -16.00
N TYR A 94 -25.16 -2.80 -14.85
CA TYR A 94 -24.94 -1.36 -14.82
C TYR A 94 -23.61 -1.03 -15.50
N GLY A 95 -23.64 -0.19 -16.53
CA GLY A 95 -22.43 0.28 -17.23
C GLY A 95 -21.64 1.27 -16.39
N LEU A 96 -20.90 0.79 -15.38
CA LEU A 96 -20.12 1.64 -14.49
C LEU A 96 -18.90 2.21 -15.20
N THR A 97 -18.79 3.53 -15.20
CA THR A 97 -17.62 4.22 -15.73
C THR A 97 -16.63 4.60 -14.63
N ARG A 98 -15.40 4.96 -15.04
CA ARG A 98 -14.40 5.52 -14.12
C ARG A 98 -14.83 6.82 -13.44
N LYS A 99 -15.84 7.52 -13.95
CA LYS A 99 -16.39 8.71 -13.31
C LYS A 99 -17.28 8.29 -12.13
N ASP A 100 -18.15 7.31 -12.33
CA ASP A 100 -19.07 6.80 -11.32
C ASP A 100 -18.31 6.21 -10.13
N MET A 101 -17.25 5.43 -10.37
CA MET A 101 -16.41 4.92 -9.28
C MET A 101 -15.78 6.02 -8.43
N ARG A 102 -15.27 7.09 -9.07
CA ARG A 102 -14.71 8.25 -8.34
C ARG A 102 -15.79 9.00 -7.56
N GLN A 103 -16.98 9.10 -8.15
CA GLN A 103 -18.12 9.75 -7.52
C GLN A 103 -18.61 8.99 -6.29
N MET A 104 -18.68 7.67 -6.38
CA MET A 104 -19.03 6.80 -5.27
C MET A 104 -17.99 6.93 -4.14
N ALA A 105 -16.69 6.88 -4.46
CA ALA A 105 -15.63 7.06 -3.47
C ALA A 105 -15.69 8.44 -2.77
N TYR A 106 -15.93 9.52 -3.51
CA TYR A 106 -16.11 10.86 -2.93
C TYR A 106 -17.35 10.97 -2.04
N THR A 107 -18.48 10.41 -2.52
CA THR A 107 -19.75 10.40 -1.77
C THR A 107 -19.60 9.60 -0.48
N LEU A 108 -18.94 8.44 -0.54
CA LEU A 108 -18.66 7.59 0.61
C LEU A 108 -17.77 8.33 1.62
N ALA A 109 -16.70 8.99 1.17
CA ALA A 109 -15.82 9.75 2.04
C ALA A 109 -16.57 10.90 2.75
N THR A 110 -17.34 11.68 1.98
CA THR A 110 -18.12 12.81 2.50
C THR A 110 -19.19 12.36 3.50
N ARG A 111 -19.88 11.24 3.23
CA ARG A 111 -20.92 10.70 4.13
C ARG A 111 -20.37 10.15 5.45
N ASN A 112 -19.12 9.72 5.46
CA ASN A 112 -18.44 9.22 6.66
C ASN A 112 -17.57 10.30 7.32
N ASP A 113 -17.70 11.57 6.91
CA ASP A 113 -16.91 12.71 7.41
C ASP A 113 -15.38 12.48 7.35
N ILE A 114 -14.92 11.77 6.31
CA ILE A 114 -13.50 11.48 6.08
C ILE A 114 -12.90 12.57 5.20
N ASP A 115 -11.91 13.28 5.73
CA ASP A 115 -11.12 14.24 4.95
C ASP A 115 -10.40 13.53 3.81
N ASN A 116 -10.64 14.00 2.59
CA ASN A 116 -10.21 13.30 1.38
C ASN A 116 -9.72 14.27 0.30
N PRO A 117 -8.68 13.89 -0.47
CA PRO A 117 -8.16 14.71 -1.56
C PRO A 117 -8.95 14.52 -2.87
N PHE A 118 -10.11 13.87 -2.83
CA PHE A 118 -10.86 13.56 -4.06
C PHE A 118 -11.49 14.83 -4.60
N LYS A 119 -11.46 14.98 -5.93
CA LYS A 119 -12.12 16.10 -6.57
C LYS A 119 -13.63 15.87 -6.50
N PRO A 120 -14.43 16.88 -6.10
CA PRO A 120 -15.87 16.77 -6.25
C PRO A 120 -16.19 16.51 -7.73
N PRO A 121 -17.29 15.81 -8.02
CA PRO A 121 -17.77 15.71 -9.39
C PRO A 121 -17.87 17.12 -9.96
N PHE A 122 -17.33 17.30 -11.16
CA PHE A 122 -17.53 18.53 -11.92
C PHE A 122 -19.03 18.82 -11.96
N HIS A 123 -19.36 20.07 -11.68
CA HIS A 123 -20.73 20.53 -11.42
C HIS A 123 -21.70 20.05 -12.49
N LEU A 124 -22.91 19.73 -12.02
CA LEU A 124 -24.14 19.92 -12.78
C LEU A 124 -24.08 21.32 -13.40
N CYS A 125 -23.76 21.39 -14.68
CA CYS A 125 -23.99 22.51 -15.57
C CYS A 125 -24.58 21.91 -16.84
#